data_AF-A0A7Z1S1B2-F1
#
_entry.id   AF-A0A7Z1S1B2-F1
#
_cell.length_a   1.000
_cell.length_b   1.000
_cell.length_c   1.000
_cell.angle_alpha   90.00
_cell.angle_beta   90.00
_cell.angle_gamma   90.00
#
_symmetry.space_group_name_H-M   'P 1'
#
loop_
_entity.id
_entity.type
_entity.pdbx_description
1 polymer ?
#
loop_
_entity_poly.entity_id
_entity_poly.type
_entity_poly.pdbx_seq_one_letter_code
_entity_poly.pdbx_strand_id
1 'polypeptide(L)'
;MVTHPAAIGAGFKVKGLDKTLTENVELYLESLVDVPASQLSHTKLLKRVQDALNPYGYYHPQIDIELDDSDYLTLNIDSGPVMYIAESVVKVTGEASKDEEFITILTQSKLDSGSPLSHQEYDQTKRAIFSLAKRKGYFDGRFVESKIEVIPSENIANIHLHFSSGPRYKFGAISIPDDGVEPARIEKIPTFKQGDDFDTIKLGELQSDLFETQWFRSVVVHGDFNHLDDNLEVPVEIIAEPSSRNIVQVGGGYSTDLGLRASLNWSKPWYNRRGHSFETQTYLSEQEQSLQLGYKIPTEKVTTDYFGIQFESKRIDHRDTNSFSNDLKFERYWQLDSDWQSTIYVKYLHEQYRQASEEDQSQLLLPGISFSQVDRKNDQLELNHRHIYSVEYSDPSLFSDSRLLRLEGNSVLSWDISESQKLHFRSNVGINIAKSLSDVPSSLRFFAGGDGNLRGYGYESISPKDDNGELTGARYMLTAGLEYQHQVYRSIWMGAFFDVGDAFDDEADWKRGTGLSLIWNSQLVPVKLDFAYGLDAPAGDEFRIHFSLGTQF
;
A
#
# COMPACT_ATOMS: atom_id res chain seq x y z
N MET A 1 38.87 51.72 -24.22
CA MET A 1 38.43 50.33 -23.95
C MET A 1 39.25 49.82 -22.78
N VAL A 2 38.68 49.85 -21.57
CA VAL A 2 39.22 49.14 -20.42
C VAL A 2 38.20 48.05 -20.12
N THR A 3 38.54 46.82 -20.45
CA THR A 3 37.75 45.63 -20.18
C THR A 3 37.94 45.25 -18.71
N HIS A 4 36.90 45.38 -17.90
CA HIS A 4 36.86 44.75 -16.58
C HIS A 4 36.81 43.22 -16.78
N PRO A 5 37.69 42.43 -16.15
CA PRO A 5 37.52 40.99 -16.12
C PRO A 5 36.27 40.68 -15.26
N ALA A 6 35.44 39.76 -15.74
CA ALA A 6 34.33 39.23 -14.95
C ALA A 6 34.91 38.62 -13.67
N ALA A 7 34.41 39.07 -12.52
CA ALA A 7 34.78 38.53 -11.23
C ALA A 7 34.44 37.04 -11.18
N ILE A 8 35.47 36.20 -11.10
CA ILE A 8 35.31 34.79 -10.75
C ILE A 8 34.98 34.78 -9.25
N GLY A 9 33.83 34.20 -8.92
CA GLY A 9 33.39 34.02 -7.55
C GLY A 9 34.31 33.08 -6.75
N ALA A 10 34.42 33.24 -5.43
CA ALA A 10 35.25 32.38 -4.59
C ALA A 10 34.70 30.95 -4.53
N GLY A 11 35.55 29.96 -4.82
CA GLY A 11 35.27 28.56 -4.51
C GLY A 11 35.66 28.24 -3.06
N PHE A 12 34.91 27.37 -2.36
CA PHE A 12 35.21 26.99 -0.97
C PHE A 12 35.52 25.50 -0.85
N LYS A 13 36.49 25.16 -0.02
CA LYS A 13 36.79 23.78 0.37
C LYS A 13 36.92 23.69 1.89
N VAL A 14 36.04 22.93 2.53
CA VAL A 14 36.02 22.79 3.99
C VAL A 14 36.76 21.53 4.42
N LYS A 15 37.58 21.62 5.48
CA LYS A 15 38.30 20.51 6.09
C LYS A 15 38.27 20.62 7.62
N GLY A 16 38.44 19.50 8.32
CA GLY A 16 38.56 19.46 9.78
C GLY A 16 37.25 19.20 10.53
N LEU A 17 36.13 19.09 9.81
CA LEU A 17 34.80 18.79 10.36
C LEU A 17 34.32 17.40 9.92
N ASP A 18 33.34 16.86 10.63
CA ASP A 18 32.62 15.68 10.16
C ASP A 18 31.76 16.00 8.92
N LYS A 19 31.21 14.96 8.29
CA LYS A 19 30.43 15.11 7.06
C LYS A 19 29.23 16.05 7.22
N THR A 20 28.48 15.91 8.31
CA THR A 20 27.25 16.68 8.55
C THR A 20 27.54 18.18 8.76
N LEU A 21 28.56 18.48 9.57
CA LEU A 21 28.99 19.85 9.83
C LEU A 21 29.63 20.48 8.58
N THR A 22 30.37 19.70 7.80
CA THR A 22 30.95 20.14 6.53
C THR A 22 29.85 20.59 5.56
N GLU A 23 28.84 19.74 5.34
CA GLU A 23 27.71 20.06 4.46
C GLU A 23 26.96 21.32 4.92
N ASN A 24 26.72 21.48 6.24
CA ASN A 24 26.04 22.67 6.75
C ASN A 24 26.90 23.95 6.59
N VAL A 25 28.21 23.88 6.83
CA VAL A 25 29.10 25.03 6.60
C VAL A 25 29.12 25.43 5.13
N GLU A 26 29.19 24.46 4.22
CA GLU A 26 29.16 24.72 2.77
C GLU A 26 27.88 25.46 2.35
N LEU A 27 26.71 25.06 2.86
CA LEU A 27 25.44 25.76 2.61
C LEU A 27 25.46 27.23 3.05
N TYR A 28 26.05 27.54 4.21
CA TYR A 28 26.17 28.93 4.68
C TYR A 28 27.16 29.76 3.84
N LEU A 29 28.16 29.10 3.25
CA LEU A 29 29.15 29.71 2.37
C LEU A 29 28.64 29.91 0.93
N GLU A 30 27.60 29.21 0.48
CA GLU A 30 26.98 29.41 -0.84
C GLU A 30 26.58 30.88 -1.09
N SER A 31 26.11 31.56 -0.03
CA SER A 31 25.76 32.99 -0.08
C SER A 31 26.93 33.93 -0.42
N LEU A 32 28.16 33.41 -0.44
CA LEU A 32 29.39 34.14 -0.68
C LEU A 32 30.09 33.73 -1.99
N VAL A 33 29.54 32.78 -2.74
CA VAL A 33 30.17 32.23 -3.95
C VAL A 33 30.36 33.31 -5.02
N ASP A 34 29.44 34.27 -5.18
CA ASP A 34 29.59 35.37 -6.15
C ASP A 34 30.53 36.51 -5.71
N VAL A 35 31.12 36.40 -4.51
CA VAL A 35 32.06 37.40 -3.98
C VAL A 35 33.48 36.98 -4.30
N PRO A 36 34.32 37.85 -4.89
CA PRO A 36 35.73 37.52 -5.14
C PRO A 36 36.45 37.12 -3.85
N ALA A 37 37.32 36.10 -3.92
CA ALA A 37 38.08 35.62 -2.76
C ALA A 37 38.88 36.74 -2.07
N SER A 38 39.40 37.70 -2.85
CA SER A 38 40.12 38.89 -2.38
C SER A 38 39.27 39.88 -1.56
N GLN A 39 37.95 39.79 -1.62
CA GLN A 39 37.01 40.66 -0.89
C GLN A 39 36.39 39.99 0.35
N LEU A 40 36.73 38.72 0.60
CA LEU A 40 36.24 37.98 1.75
C LEU A 40 37.20 38.15 2.93
N SER A 41 36.77 38.90 3.94
CA SER A 41 37.56 39.06 5.16
C SER A 41 37.45 37.83 6.06
N HIS A 42 38.53 37.56 6.82
CA HIS A 42 38.56 36.50 7.84
C HIS A 42 37.35 36.60 8.78
N THR A 43 37.02 37.80 9.26
CA THR A 43 35.86 38.03 10.15
C THR A 43 34.52 37.66 9.51
N LYS A 44 34.35 37.91 8.21
CA LYS A 44 33.11 37.59 7.49
C LYS A 44 32.95 36.07 7.34
N LEU A 45 34.04 35.37 7.02
CA LEU A 45 34.05 33.91 6.91
C LEU A 45 33.89 33.24 8.27
N LEU A 46 34.61 33.72 9.30
CA LEU A 46 34.48 33.23 10.66
C LEU A 46 33.05 33.37 11.17
N LYS A 47 32.39 34.50 10.89
CA LYS A 47 30.98 34.68 11.25
C LYS A 47 30.06 33.67 10.55
N ARG A 48 30.28 33.37 9.25
CA ARG A 48 29.48 32.35 8.54
C ARG A 48 29.69 30.96 9.10
N VAL A 49 30.93 30.60 9.40
CA VAL A 49 31.27 29.33 10.02
C VAL A 49 30.64 29.24 11.42
N GLN A 50 30.71 30.30 12.22
CA GLN A 50 30.00 30.38 13.51
C GLN A 50 28.49 30.21 13.36
N ASP A 51 27.86 30.95 12.46
CA ASP A 51 26.41 30.85 12.21
C ASP A 51 25.99 29.43 11.79
N ALA A 52 26.86 28.72 11.06
CA ALA A 52 26.64 27.33 10.64
C ALA A 52 26.89 26.30 11.76
N LEU A 53 27.82 26.56 12.67
CA LEU A 53 28.22 25.62 13.71
C LEU A 53 27.44 25.80 15.03
N ASN A 54 26.95 27.01 15.32
CA ASN A 54 26.16 27.33 16.51
C ASN A 54 24.95 26.41 16.71
N PRO A 55 24.14 26.06 15.69
CA PRO A 55 22.99 25.16 15.86
C PRO A 55 23.35 23.76 16.40
N TYR A 56 24.61 23.34 16.21
CA TYR A 56 25.15 22.06 16.68
C TYR A 56 25.91 22.19 18.01
N GLY A 57 25.86 23.37 18.66
CA GLY A 57 26.47 23.60 19.96
C GLY A 57 27.93 24.07 19.92
N TYR A 58 28.50 24.36 18.75
CA TYR A 58 29.90 24.81 18.63
C TYR A 58 30.00 26.32 18.49
N TYR A 59 30.37 27.00 19.59
CA TYR A 59 30.41 28.47 19.69
C TYR A 59 31.82 29.07 19.62
N HIS A 60 32.86 28.22 19.60
CA HIS A 60 34.26 28.65 19.63
C HIS A 60 35.08 28.17 18.41
N PRO A 61 34.54 28.17 17.17
CA PRO A 61 35.30 27.65 16.05
C PRO A 61 36.51 28.53 15.74
N GLN A 62 37.61 27.87 15.37
CA GLN A 62 38.79 28.50 14.81
C GLN A 62 38.88 28.15 13.33
N ILE A 63 39.25 29.14 12.51
CA ILE A 63 39.43 28.93 11.07
C ILE A 63 40.80 29.42 10.64
N ASP A 64 41.49 28.55 9.91
CA ASP A 64 42.68 28.86 9.14
C ASP A 64 42.31 28.85 7.65
N ILE A 65 42.59 29.97 6.98
CA ILE A 65 42.20 30.19 5.59
C ILE A 65 43.44 30.16 4.72
N GLU A 66 43.48 29.21 3.79
CA GLU A 66 44.54 29.09 2.78
C GLU A 66 43.96 29.45 1.41
N LEU A 67 44.62 30.38 0.70
CA LEU A 67 44.24 30.78 -0.65
C LEU A 67 45.02 29.92 -1.64
N ASP A 68 44.30 29.17 -2.47
CA ASP A 68 44.88 28.35 -3.53
C ASP A 68 45.11 29.19 -4.79
N ASP A 69 46.05 28.78 -5.65
CA ASP A 69 46.45 29.48 -6.89
C ASP A 69 45.32 29.57 -7.94
N SER A 70 44.13 29.05 -7.62
CA SER A 70 42.96 28.89 -8.50
C SER A 70 41.69 29.62 -8.01
N ASP A 71 41.82 30.67 -7.18
CA ASP A 71 40.70 31.42 -6.57
C ASP A 71 39.80 30.57 -5.63
N TYR A 72 40.32 29.44 -5.14
CA TYR A 72 39.69 28.61 -4.11
C TYR A 72 40.23 28.98 -2.71
N LEU A 73 39.32 29.11 -1.75
CA LEU A 73 39.62 29.25 -0.33
C LEU A 73 39.45 27.88 0.35
N THR A 74 40.55 27.35 0.87
CA THR A 74 40.50 26.18 1.77
C THR A 74 40.34 26.68 3.21
N LEU A 75 39.22 26.33 3.83
CA LEU A 75 38.95 26.60 5.24
C LEU A 75 39.26 25.34 6.05
N ASN A 76 40.37 25.37 6.78
CA ASN A 76 40.67 24.38 7.81
C ASN A 76 39.98 24.84 9.10
N ILE A 77 38.95 24.12 9.52
CA ILE A 77 38.08 24.50 10.63
C ILE A 77 38.29 23.53 11.78
N ASP A 78 38.62 24.07 12.96
CA ASP A 78 38.47 23.40 14.25
C ASP A 78 37.17 23.90 14.87
N SER A 79 36.21 23.00 15.09
CA SER A 79 34.91 23.36 15.68
C SER A 79 35.03 23.81 17.15
N GLY A 80 36.14 23.48 17.81
CA GLY A 80 36.35 23.72 19.23
C GLY A 80 35.49 22.81 20.12
N PRO A 81 35.46 23.06 21.44
CA PRO A 81 34.64 22.28 22.35
C PRO A 81 33.15 22.53 22.09
N VAL A 82 32.35 21.47 22.17
CA VAL A 82 30.89 21.60 22.19
C VAL A 82 30.45 22.26 23.50
N MET A 83 29.44 23.12 23.41
CA MET A 83 28.78 23.74 24.55
C MET A 83 27.90 22.72 25.27
N TYR A 84 27.88 22.74 26.59
CA TYR A 84 27.05 21.82 27.39
C TYR A 84 25.91 22.54 28.09
N ILE A 85 24.81 21.83 28.32
CA ILE A 85 23.65 22.34 29.04
C ILE A 85 23.96 22.32 30.54
N ALA A 86 24.05 23.48 31.18
CA ALA A 86 24.32 23.61 32.61
C ALA A 86 23.04 23.54 33.44
N GLU A 87 21.97 24.17 32.96
CA GLU A 87 20.63 24.11 33.57
C GLU A 87 19.60 23.76 32.50
N SER A 88 18.66 22.88 32.84
CA SER A 88 17.55 22.53 31.96
C SER A 88 16.24 22.42 32.72
N VAL A 89 15.27 23.22 32.31
CA VAL A 89 13.90 23.20 32.81
C VAL A 89 12.96 22.94 31.64
N VAL A 90 12.76 21.66 31.35
CA VAL A 90 11.78 21.19 30.35
C VAL A 90 10.59 20.60 31.09
N LYS A 91 9.43 21.25 31.02
CA LYS A 91 8.23 20.77 31.73
C LYS A 91 6.93 21.02 30.96
N VAL A 92 6.02 20.06 31.10
CA VAL A 92 4.63 20.14 30.66
C VAL A 92 3.74 20.28 31.89
N THR A 93 2.81 21.23 31.86
CA THR A 93 1.84 21.50 32.93
C THR A 93 0.41 21.52 32.38
N GLY A 94 -0.58 21.45 33.27
CA GLY A 94 -1.99 21.23 32.90
C GLY A 94 -2.32 19.75 32.86
N GLU A 95 -3.40 19.36 32.18
CA GLU A 95 -3.84 17.96 32.17
C GLU A 95 -2.87 17.04 31.42
N ALA A 96 -2.15 17.55 30.41
CA ALA A 96 -1.15 16.77 29.67
C ALA A 96 0.06 16.34 30.51
N SER A 97 0.24 16.87 31.74
CA SER A 97 1.39 16.48 32.58
C SER A 97 1.32 15.03 33.06
N LYS A 98 0.16 14.38 32.94
CA LYS A 98 -0.07 12.97 33.31
C LYS A 98 -0.16 12.05 32.09
N ASP A 99 -0.02 12.59 30.89
CA ASP A 99 -0.13 11.83 29.65
C ASP A 99 1.20 11.14 29.32
N GLU A 100 1.15 9.82 29.16
CA GLU A 100 2.34 8.97 28.96
C GLU A 100 3.14 9.34 27.69
N GLU A 101 2.50 9.83 26.63
CA GLU A 101 3.22 10.23 25.42
C GLU A 101 3.98 11.55 25.62
N PHE A 102 3.42 12.49 26.38
CA PHE A 102 4.16 13.69 26.77
C PHE A 102 5.33 13.36 27.68
N ILE A 103 5.14 12.45 28.65
CA ILE A 103 6.22 11.97 29.52
C ILE A 103 7.32 11.29 28.69
N THR A 104 6.94 10.50 27.68
CA THR A 104 7.89 9.85 26.77
C THR A 104 8.72 10.87 25.98
N ILE A 105 8.10 11.91 25.41
CA ILE A 105 8.82 12.98 24.70
C ILE A 105 9.83 13.67 25.63
N LEU A 106 9.42 13.96 26.87
CA LEU A 106 10.29 14.63 27.84
C LEU A 106 11.48 13.76 28.25
N THR A 107 11.24 12.48 28.54
CA THR A 107 12.26 11.53 28.99
C THR A 107 13.22 11.09 27.88
N GLN A 108 12.80 11.14 26.61
CA GLN A 108 13.65 10.84 25.46
C GLN A 108 14.39 12.07 24.92
N SER A 109 14.00 13.28 25.34
CA SER A 109 14.66 14.50 24.89
C SER A 109 16.11 14.53 25.39
N LYS A 110 17.05 14.87 24.51
CA LYS A 110 18.48 15.02 24.89
C LYS A 110 18.78 16.42 25.43
N LEU A 111 17.85 16.96 26.21
CA LEU A 111 17.91 18.31 26.75
C LEU A 111 18.29 18.33 28.23
N ASP A 112 18.66 17.19 28.82
CA ASP A 112 19.06 17.09 30.22
C ASP A 112 20.35 17.87 30.50
N SER A 113 20.46 18.34 31.75
CA SER A 113 21.70 18.92 32.29
C SER A 113 22.89 17.96 32.06
N GLY A 114 24.00 18.50 31.54
CA GLY A 114 25.21 17.76 31.18
C GLY A 114 25.23 17.25 29.74
N SER A 115 24.12 17.34 28.99
CA SER A 115 24.10 16.97 27.57
C SER A 115 24.75 18.04 26.69
N PRO A 116 25.31 17.69 25.52
CA PRO A 116 25.74 18.67 24.52
C PRO A 116 24.55 19.50 24.02
N LEU A 117 24.76 20.81 23.84
CA LEU A 117 23.75 21.70 23.28
C LEU A 117 23.46 21.34 21.81
N SER A 118 22.19 21.14 21.48
CA SER A 118 21.72 21.01 20.10
C SER A 118 20.45 21.83 19.92
N HIS A 119 20.49 22.82 19.03
CA HIS A 119 19.29 23.62 18.70
C HIS A 119 18.26 22.77 17.95
N GLN A 120 18.75 21.81 17.16
CA GLN A 120 17.89 20.87 16.46
C GLN A 120 17.06 20.04 17.44
N GLU A 121 17.68 19.49 18.50
CA GLU A 121 16.99 18.71 19.53
C GLU A 121 15.95 19.56 20.27
N TYR A 122 16.30 20.79 20.62
CA TYR A 122 15.40 21.74 21.26
C TYR A 122 14.16 22.02 20.39
N ASP A 123 14.38 22.34 19.12
CA ASP A 123 13.29 22.64 18.19
C ASP A 123 12.45 21.40 17.85
N GLN A 124 13.05 20.22 17.78
CA GLN A 124 12.34 18.95 17.58
C GLN A 124 11.46 18.62 18.79
N THR A 125 12.00 18.72 20.01
CA THR A 125 11.24 18.50 21.25
C THR A 125 10.08 19.48 21.37
N LYS A 126 10.33 20.77 21.12
CA LYS A 126 9.30 21.82 21.13
C LYS A 126 8.19 21.53 20.12
N ARG A 127 8.55 21.15 18.88
CA ARG A 127 7.59 20.78 17.84
C ARG A 127 6.82 19.51 18.21
N ALA A 128 7.47 18.49 18.75
CA ALA A 128 6.83 17.24 19.17
C ALA A 128 5.77 17.48 20.25
N ILE A 129 6.08 18.29 21.27
CA ILE A 129 5.13 18.68 22.33
C ILE A 129 3.92 19.41 21.72
N PHE A 130 4.15 20.40 20.85
CA PHE A 130 3.06 21.19 20.26
C PHE A 130 2.18 20.36 19.31
N SER A 131 2.79 19.51 18.48
CA SER A 131 2.08 18.61 17.59
C SER A 131 1.27 17.58 18.35
N LEU A 132 1.83 16.97 19.41
CA LEU A 132 1.09 16.04 20.26
C LEU A 132 -0.08 16.73 20.96
N ALA A 133 0.10 17.96 21.43
CA ALA A 133 -0.97 18.76 22.02
C ALA A 133 -2.12 19.00 21.03
N LYS A 134 -1.82 19.43 19.80
CA LYS A 134 -2.85 19.59 18.76
C LYS A 134 -3.53 18.28 18.40
N ARG A 135 -2.78 17.19 18.31
CA ARG A 135 -3.30 15.85 17.99
C ARG A 135 -4.28 15.36 19.05
N LYS A 136 -3.90 15.43 20.32
CA LYS A 136 -4.69 14.97 21.48
C LYS A 136 -5.76 15.96 21.94
N GLY A 137 -5.99 17.07 21.24
CA GLY A 137 -7.05 18.01 21.57
C GLY A 137 -6.75 18.97 22.74
N TYR A 138 -5.48 19.26 23.03
CA TYR A 138 -5.08 20.33 23.94
C TYR A 138 -4.99 21.67 23.17
N PHE A 139 -6.13 22.19 22.71
CA PHE A 139 -6.16 23.29 21.74
C PHE A 139 -5.70 24.64 22.31
N ASP A 140 -5.87 24.85 23.61
CA ASP A 140 -5.39 26.01 24.37
C ASP A 140 -3.89 25.95 24.70
N GLY A 141 -3.24 24.84 24.35
CA GLY A 141 -1.86 24.56 24.67
C GLY A 141 -0.88 25.59 24.10
N ARG A 142 -0.02 26.17 24.94
CA ARG A 142 0.98 27.15 24.54
C ARG A 142 2.27 27.07 25.36
N PHE A 143 3.38 27.51 24.77
CA PHE A 143 4.62 27.72 25.50
C PHE A 143 4.54 29.02 26.29
N VAL A 144 4.58 28.90 27.62
CA VAL A 144 4.70 30.04 28.54
C VAL A 144 6.13 30.53 28.58
N GLU A 145 7.08 29.60 28.41
CA GLU A 145 8.51 29.87 28.29
C GLU A 145 9.12 28.99 27.20
N SER A 146 9.97 29.57 26.35
CA SER A 146 10.67 28.88 25.26
C SER A 146 11.93 29.68 24.93
N LYS A 147 13.02 29.42 25.65
CA LYS A 147 14.27 30.15 25.53
C LYS A 147 15.48 29.22 25.65
N ILE A 148 16.50 29.49 24.85
CA ILE A 148 17.87 28.99 25.03
C ILE A 148 18.74 30.21 25.37
N GLU A 149 19.42 30.15 26.51
CA GLU A 149 20.40 31.14 26.93
C GLU A 149 21.80 30.60 26.74
N VAL A 150 22.56 31.18 25.82
CA VAL A 150 23.93 30.75 25.49
C VAL A 150 24.91 31.68 26.19
N ILE A 151 25.89 31.11 26.91
CA ILE A 151 26.92 31.84 27.65
C ILE A 151 28.30 31.41 27.12
N PRO A 152 28.78 31.97 25.99
CA PRO A 152 30.04 31.57 25.38
C PRO A 152 31.26 31.74 26.29
N SER A 153 31.27 32.72 27.21
CA SER A 153 32.40 32.92 28.13
C SER A 153 32.68 31.72 29.03
N GLU A 154 31.66 30.90 29.29
CA GLU A 154 31.72 29.72 30.15
C GLU A 154 31.54 28.41 29.35
N ASN A 155 31.32 28.50 28.04
CA ASN A 155 30.97 27.37 27.16
C ASN A 155 29.79 26.52 27.68
N ILE A 156 28.78 27.20 28.24
CA ILE A 156 27.55 26.58 28.74
C ILE A 156 26.29 27.23 28.16
N ALA A 157 25.18 26.50 28.22
CA ALA A 157 23.86 27.02 27.92
C ALA A 157 22.81 26.60 28.97
N ASN A 158 21.77 27.42 29.12
CA ASN A 158 20.60 27.12 29.94
C ASN A 158 19.36 27.02 29.06
N ILE A 159 18.55 25.98 29.28
CA ILE A 159 17.33 25.73 28.52
C ILE A 159 16.10 25.90 29.41
N HIS A 160 15.17 26.73 28.97
CA HIS A 160 13.88 26.92 29.61
C HIS A 160 12.76 26.67 28.60
N LEU A 161 12.07 25.54 28.77
CA LEU A 161 10.96 25.13 27.92
C LEU A 161 9.77 24.70 28.78
N HIS A 162 8.78 25.58 28.91
CA HIS A 162 7.58 25.35 29.71
C HIS A 162 6.34 25.41 28.84
N PHE A 163 5.73 24.24 28.61
CA PHE A 163 4.45 24.11 27.94
C PHE A 163 3.30 24.03 28.95
N SER A 164 2.26 24.83 28.74
CA SER A 164 1.00 24.76 29.48
C SER A 164 -0.07 24.25 28.53
N SER A 165 -0.59 23.06 28.80
CA SER A 165 -1.53 22.34 27.91
C SER A 165 -2.97 22.83 28.00
N GLY A 166 -3.38 23.34 29.16
CA GLY A 166 -4.80 23.56 29.44
C GLY A 166 -5.55 22.23 29.65
N PRO A 167 -6.89 22.26 29.53
CA PRO A 167 -7.74 21.07 29.55
C PRO A 167 -7.71 20.33 28.20
N ARG A 168 -7.99 19.03 28.23
CA ARG A 168 -8.20 18.23 27.02
C ARG A 168 -9.64 18.37 26.54
N TYR A 169 -9.82 18.67 25.26
CA TYR A 169 -11.13 18.73 24.64
C TYR A 169 -11.68 17.32 24.40
N LYS A 170 -13.00 17.21 24.25
CA LYS A 170 -13.72 15.95 24.03
C LYS A 170 -14.48 15.99 22.71
N PHE A 171 -14.85 14.83 22.19
CA PHE A 171 -15.76 14.74 21.06
C PHE A 171 -17.18 15.12 21.49
N GLY A 172 -17.82 16.00 20.71
CA GLY A 172 -19.22 16.38 20.85
C GLY A 172 -20.14 15.53 19.97
N ALA A 173 -21.35 16.05 19.72
CA ALA A 173 -22.31 15.42 18.83
C ALA A 173 -21.80 15.39 17.38
N ILE A 174 -22.16 14.33 16.65
CA ILE A 174 -21.80 14.16 15.23
C ILE A 174 -22.98 14.60 14.36
N SER A 175 -22.75 15.53 13.44
CA SER A 175 -23.70 15.94 12.41
C SER A 175 -23.50 15.08 11.17
N ILE A 176 -24.57 14.41 10.73
CA ILE A 176 -24.53 13.38 9.68
C ILE A 176 -25.41 13.81 8.51
N PRO A 177 -24.96 13.64 7.26
CA PRO A 177 -25.77 13.91 6.07
C PRO A 177 -26.97 12.96 5.98
N ASP A 178 -28.14 13.46 5.56
CA ASP A 178 -29.37 12.65 5.36
C ASP A 178 -29.60 12.25 3.88
N ASP A 179 -28.69 12.64 2.98
CA ASP A 179 -28.72 12.24 1.58
C ASP A 179 -27.97 10.92 1.32
N GLY A 180 -28.60 10.03 0.55
CA GLY A 180 -28.04 8.71 0.27
C GLY A 180 -28.39 7.67 1.33
N VAL A 181 -27.39 7.21 2.08
CA VAL A 181 -27.49 6.15 3.09
C VAL A 181 -28.13 6.67 4.38
N GLU A 182 -28.86 5.81 5.09
CA GLU A 182 -29.56 6.20 6.32
C GLU A 182 -28.58 6.60 7.44
N PRO A 183 -28.83 7.71 8.17
CA PRO A 183 -27.92 8.20 9.22
C PRO A 183 -27.54 7.15 10.27
N ALA A 184 -28.49 6.29 10.66
CA ALA A 184 -28.27 5.22 11.64
C ALA A 184 -27.17 4.20 11.24
N ARG A 185 -26.79 4.13 9.96
CA ARG A 185 -25.64 3.33 9.50
C ARG A 185 -24.34 4.08 9.61
N ILE A 186 -24.36 5.37 9.32
CA ILE A 186 -23.20 6.27 9.40
C ILE A 186 -22.80 6.46 10.87
N GLU A 187 -23.78 6.55 11.79
CA GLU A 187 -23.58 6.65 13.25
C GLU A 187 -22.81 5.48 13.87
N LYS A 188 -22.76 4.32 13.19
CA LYS A 188 -22.07 3.12 13.69
C LYS A 188 -20.62 3.01 13.23
N ILE A 189 -20.16 3.89 12.35
CA ILE A 189 -18.80 3.88 11.81
C ILE A 189 -17.76 4.42 12.81
N PRO A 190 -17.98 5.55 13.50
CA PRO A 190 -16.98 6.14 14.37
C PRO A 190 -16.46 5.17 15.46
N THR A 191 -15.14 5.18 15.67
CA THR A 191 -14.46 4.43 16.75
C THR A 191 -14.49 5.17 18.09
N PHE A 192 -15.20 6.29 18.17
CA PHE A 192 -15.36 7.15 19.34
C PHE A 192 -16.83 7.49 19.57
N LYS A 193 -17.13 7.94 20.79
CA LYS A 193 -18.43 8.41 21.22
C LYS A 193 -18.34 9.84 21.74
N GLN A 194 -19.48 10.51 21.82
CA GLN A 194 -19.58 11.79 22.51
C GLN A 194 -19.06 11.66 23.95
N GLY A 195 -18.24 12.62 24.36
CA GLY A 195 -17.59 12.66 25.67
C GLY A 195 -16.25 11.94 25.76
N ASP A 196 -15.86 11.17 24.73
CA ASP A 196 -14.52 10.61 24.62
C ASP A 196 -13.48 11.72 24.40
N ASP A 197 -12.26 11.49 24.86
CA ASP A 197 -11.13 12.40 24.63
C ASP A 197 -10.89 12.63 23.13
N PHE A 198 -10.73 13.91 22.75
CA PHE A 198 -10.51 14.29 21.36
C PHE A 198 -9.14 13.77 20.86
N ASP A 199 -9.13 13.22 19.65
CA ASP A 199 -7.92 12.86 18.93
C ASP A 199 -8.11 13.06 17.42
N THR A 200 -7.26 13.87 16.79
CA THR A 200 -7.35 14.12 15.34
C THR A 200 -7.12 12.86 14.51
N ILE A 201 -6.41 11.85 15.04
CA ILE A 201 -6.23 10.55 14.35
C ILE A 201 -7.59 9.89 14.11
N LYS A 202 -8.46 9.89 15.11
CA LYS A 202 -9.79 9.27 15.01
C LYS A 202 -10.72 9.97 14.01
N LEU A 203 -10.53 11.27 13.78
CA LEU A 203 -11.24 11.98 12.71
C LEU A 203 -10.75 11.54 11.32
N GLY A 204 -9.44 11.36 11.18
CA GLY A 204 -8.84 10.82 9.95
C GLY A 204 -9.30 9.38 9.67
N GLU A 205 -9.34 8.53 10.70
CA GLU A 205 -9.87 7.16 10.62
C GLU A 205 -11.33 7.17 10.18
N LEU A 206 -12.19 7.98 10.82
CA LEU A 206 -13.60 8.11 10.44
C LEU A 206 -13.75 8.56 8.97
N GLN A 207 -12.94 9.52 8.52
CA GLN A 207 -12.96 9.95 7.12
C GLN A 207 -12.56 8.81 6.18
N SER A 208 -11.52 8.05 6.52
CA SER A 208 -11.06 6.88 5.75
C SER A 208 -12.13 5.80 5.69
N ASP A 209 -12.70 5.42 6.84
CA ASP A 209 -13.74 4.39 6.95
C ASP A 209 -14.99 4.75 6.12
N LEU A 210 -15.40 6.02 6.16
CA LEU A 210 -16.51 6.53 5.35
C LEU A 210 -16.21 6.44 3.85
N PHE A 211 -14.98 6.76 3.44
CA PHE A 211 -14.56 6.66 2.06
C PHE A 211 -14.48 5.20 1.57
N GLU A 212 -13.97 4.29 2.41
CA GLU A 212 -13.88 2.85 2.14
C GLU A 212 -15.24 2.17 1.95
N THR A 213 -16.31 2.71 2.56
CA THR A 213 -17.68 2.20 2.31
C THR A 213 -18.11 2.32 0.85
N GLN A 214 -17.47 3.20 0.07
CA GLN A 214 -17.85 3.59 -1.29
C GLN A 214 -19.26 4.19 -1.41
N TRP A 215 -19.95 4.46 -0.29
CA TRP A 215 -21.25 5.13 -0.29
C TRP A 215 -21.15 6.59 -0.72
N PHE A 216 -19.98 7.19 -0.53
CA PHE A 216 -19.69 8.58 -0.83
C PHE A 216 -18.50 8.69 -1.79
N ARG A 217 -18.60 9.61 -2.76
CA ARG A 217 -17.49 9.93 -3.68
C ARG A 217 -16.50 10.92 -3.08
N SER A 218 -16.93 11.67 -2.07
CA SER A 218 -16.13 12.65 -1.34
C SER A 218 -16.65 12.70 0.10
N VAL A 219 -15.72 12.71 1.06
CA VAL A 219 -16.00 12.80 2.49
C VAL A 219 -15.00 13.77 3.10
N VAL A 220 -15.49 14.69 3.91
CA VAL A 220 -14.68 15.57 4.76
C VAL A 220 -15.24 15.48 6.17
N VAL A 221 -14.36 15.21 7.13
CA VAL A 221 -14.71 15.15 8.55
C VAL A 221 -13.87 16.20 9.29
N HIS A 222 -14.53 17.11 10.00
CA HIS A 222 -13.84 18.13 10.79
C HIS A 222 -14.54 18.41 12.11
N GLY A 223 -13.77 18.90 13.08
CA GLY A 223 -14.30 19.47 14.31
C GLY A 223 -14.77 20.90 14.09
N ASP A 224 -15.97 21.22 14.55
CA ASP A 224 -16.54 22.56 14.50
C ASP A 224 -16.23 23.35 15.78
N PHE A 225 -15.11 24.06 15.75
CA PHE A 225 -14.67 24.89 16.87
C PHE A 225 -15.48 26.18 17.04
N ASN A 226 -16.35 26.55 16.09
CA ASN A 226 -17.17 27.76 16.23
C ASN A 226 -18.39 27.52 17.13
N HIS A 227 -18.78 26.26 17.30
CA HIS A 227 -19.93 25.84 18.11
C HIS A 227 -19.51 24.99 19.32
N LEU A 228 -18.38 25.34 19.94
CA LEU A 228 -17.93 24.76 21.20
C LEU A 228 -18.95 24.99 22.32
N ASP A 229 -19.20 23.96 23.11
CA ASP A 229 -20.01 24.07 24.32
C ASP A 229 -19.18 24.43 25.56
N ASP A 230 -19.86 24.70 26.68
CA ASP A 230 -19.20 25.02 27.96
C ASP A 230 -18.40 23.83 28.55
N ASN A 231 -18.59 22.61 28.03
CA ASN A 231 -17.95 21.38 28.50
C ASN A 231 -16.68 21.02 27.70
N LEU A 232 -16.25 21.88 26.77
CA LEU A 232 -15.12 21.64 25.85
C LEU A 232 -15.35 20.43 24.93
N GLU A 233 -16.62 20.15 24.60
CA GLU A 233 -16.99 19.18 23.58
C GLU A 233 -16.96 19.85 22.20
N VAL A 234 -16.19 19.27 21.28
CA VAL A 234 -16.05 19.73 19.89
C VAL A 234 -17.06 18.97 19.04
N PRO A 235 -18.14 19.60 18.53
CA PRO A 235 -19.03 18.96 17.57
C PRO A 235 -18.26 18.50 16.34
N VAL A 236 -18.63 17.35 15.78
CA VAL A 236 -18.00 16.80 14.57
C VAL A 236 -18.99 16.92 13.42
N GLU A 237 -18.57 17.53 12.32
CA GLU A 237 -19.38 17.66 11.12
C GLU A 237 -18.85 16.72 10.03
N ILE A 238 -19.75 15.92 9.46
CA ILE A 238 -19.47 15.08 8.30
C ILE A 238 -20.11 15.73 7.08
N ILE A 239 -19.28 16.18 6.14
CA ILE A 239 -19.73 16.65 4.83
C ILE A 239 -19.39 15.57 3.83
N ALA A 240 -20.41 14.95 3.24
CA ALA A 240 -20.22 13.89 2.27
C ALA A 240 -21.09 14.08 1.04
N GLU A 241 -20.59 13.64 -0.11
CA GLU A 241 -21.34 13.60 -1.36
C GLU A 241 -21.58 12.14 -1.75
N PRO A 242 -22.83 11.69 -1.97
CA PRO A 242 -23.11 10.32 -2.36
C PRO A 242 -22.40 9.90 -3.65
N SER A 243 -21.93 8.65 -3.67
CA SER A 243 -21.34 8.03 -4.87
C SER A 243 -22.33 7.94 -6.01
N SER A 244 -21.82 7.97 -7.24
CA SER A 244 -22.61 7.67 -8.43
C SER A 244 -23.29 6.30 -8.30
N ARG A 245 -24.60 6.24 -8.55
CA ARG A 245 -25.39 4.99 -8.41
C ARG A 245 -25.03 3.89 -9.39
N ASN A 246 -24.26 4.21 -10.43
CA ASN A 246 -23.81 3.28 -11.45
C ASN A 246 -22.37 3.65 -11.80
N ILE A 247 -21.47 2.69 -11.61
CA ILE A 247 -20.08 2.77 -12.03
C ILE A 247 -19.90 1.66 -13.07
N VAL A 248 -19.36 2.02 -14.22
CA VAL A 248 -19.12 1.08 -15.33
C VAL A 248 -17.64 1.10 -15.65
N GLN A 249 -17.02 -0.07 -15.57
CA GLN A 249 -15.62 -0.31 -15.95
C GLN A 249 -15.60 -1.28 -17.12
N VAL A 250 -14.76 -0.99 -18.11
CA VAL A 250 -14.60 -1.83 -19.30
C VAL A 250 -13.13 -2.20 -19.41
N GLY A 251 -12.86 -3.48 -19.63
CA GLY A 251 -11.52 -4.01 -19.86
C GLY A 251 -11.42 -4.69 -21.22
N GLY A 252 -10.20 -4.74 -21.75
CA GLY A 252 -9.91 -5.39 -23.03
C GLY A 252 -8.51 -6.00 -23.02
N GLY A 253 -8.37 -7.15 -23.67
CA GLY A 253 -7.08 -7.84 -23.75
C GLY A 253 -6.96 -8.63 -25.04
N TYR A 254 -5.73 -8.99 -25.40
CA TYR A 254 -5.48 -9.92 -26.49
C TYR A 254 -4.31 -10.83 -26.12
N SER A 255 -4.45 -12.12 -26.37
CA SER A 255 -3.32 -13.03 -26.29
C SER A 255 -3.35 -14.02 -27.44
N THR A 256 -2.18 -14.57 -27.77
CA THR A 256 -2.06 -15.52 -28.90
C THR A 256 -2.82 -16.83 -28.69
N ASP A 257 -3.20 -17.14 -27.45
CA ASP A 257 -3.88 -18.37 -27.04
C ASP A 257 -5.39 -18.18 -26.77
N LEU A 258 -5.79 -17.08 -26.13
CA LEU A 258 -7.21 -16.78 -25.82
C LEU A 258 -7.86 -15.80 -26.83
N GLY A 259 -7.09 -15.26 -27.77
CA GLY A 259 -7.60 -14.28 -28.71
C GLY A 259 -8.05 -12.99 -28.03
N LEU A 260 -9.12 -12.38 -28.55
CA LEU A 260 -9.69 -11.14 -28.01
C LEU A 260 -10.47 -11.42 -26.71
N ARG A 261 -10.18 -10.64 -25.67
CA ARG A 261 -10.85 -10.69 -24.36
C ARG A 261 -11.52 -9.35 -24.09
N ALA A 262 -12.73 -9.38 -23.56
CA ALA A 262 -13.48 -8.20 -23.14
C ALA A 262 -14.10 -8.44 -21.77
N SER A 263 -14.08 -7.41 -20.92
CA SER A 263 -14.76 -7.44 -19.63
C SER A 263 -15.60 -6.19 -19.41
N LEU A 264 -16.71 -6.36 -18.70
CA LEU A 264 -17.60 -5.31 -18.25
C LEU A 264 -17.88 -5.53 -16.76
N ASN A 265 -17.51 -4.57 -15.92
CA ASN A 265 -17.96 -4.51 -14.54
C ASN A 265 -18.94 -3.35 -14.37
N TRP A 266 -20.17 -3.65 -13.99
CA TRP A 266 -21.18 -2.67 -13.62
C TRP A 266 -21.51 -2.81 -12.15
N SER A 267 -21.17 -1.78 -11.37
CA SER A 267 -21.42 -1.76 -9.93
C SER A 267 -22.36 -0.62 -9.52
N LYS A 268 -23.18 -0.92 -8.51
CA LYS A 268 -24.01 0.02 -7.77
C LYS A 268 -23.49 0.01 -6.34
N PRO A 269 -22.58 0.94 -5.97
CA PRO A 269 -21.93 0.92 -4.65
C PRO A 269 -22.92 1.10 -3.49
N TRP A 270 -24.10 1.66 -3.78
CA TRP A 270 -25.25 1.64 -2.90
C TRP A 270 -26.54 1.52 -3.75
N TYR A 271 -27.36 0.53 -3.41
CA TYR A 271 -28.62 0.18 -4.08
C TYR A 271 -29.84 0.72 -3.31
N ASN A 272 -29.76 0.76 -1.98
CA ASN A 272 -30.82 1.23 -1.10
C ASN A 272 -30.23 2.06 0.07
N ARG A 273 -31.10 2.66 0.88
CA ARG A 273 -30.70 3.47 2.04
C ARG A 273 -29.97 2.67 3.13
N ARG A 274 -30.01 1.34 3.12
CA ARG A 274 -29.27 0.49 4.08
C ARG A 274 -27.82 0.23 3.65
N GLY A 275 -27.37 0.80 2.54
CA GLY A 275 -26.00 0.65 2.05
C GLY A 275 -25.70 -0.67 1.35
N HIS A 276 -26.72 -1.44 0.97
CA HIS A 276 -26.52 -2.67 0.19
C HIS A 276 -25.93 -2.32 -1.19
N SER A 277 -25.12 -3.19 -1.77
CA SER A 277 -24.54 -2.95 -3.10
C SER A 277 -24.80 -4.13 -4.04
N PHE A 278 -24.74 -3.84 -5.34
CA PHE A 278 -24.93 -4.81 -6.41
C PHE A 278 -23.79 -4.69 -7.41
N GLU A 279 -23.29 -5.82 -7.89
CA GLU A 279 -22.22 -5.90 -8.86
C GLU A 279 -22.57 -6.90 -9.96
N THR A 280 -22.23 -6.58 -11.19
CA THR A 280 -22.37 -7.45 -12.35
C THR A 280 -21.08 -7.43 -13.13
N GLN A 281 -20.42 -8.58 -13.20
CA GLN A 281 -19.21 -8.76 -13.97
C GLN A 281 -19.51 -9.70 -15.14
N THR A 282 -19.14 -9.29 -16.33
CA THR A 282 -19.23 -10.09 -17.55
C THR A 282 -17.84 -10.19 -18.15
N TYR A 283 -17.45 -11.40 -18.53
CA TYR A 283 -16.21 -11.67 -19.24
C TYR A 283 -16.52 -12.47 -20.51
N LEU A 284 -15.89 -12.08 -21.60
CA LEU A 284 -16.09 -12.68 -22.92
C LEU A 284 -14.73 -12.84 -23.61
N SER A 285 -14.40 -14.07 -23.96
CA SER A 285 -13.39 -14.43 -24.97
C SER A 285 -13.98 -15.45 -25.94
N GLU A 286 -13.19 -15.87 -26.92
CA GLU A 286 -13.60 -16.94 -27.85
C GLU A 286 -13.83 -18.26 -27.10
N GLN A 287 -12.99 -18.58 -26.13
CA GLN A 287 -12.98 -19.86 -25.42
C GLN A 287 -13.73 -19.84 -24.08
N GLU A 288 -13.92 -18.67 -23.46
CA GLU A 288 -14.58 -18.55 -22.16
C GLU A 288 -15.60 -17.41 -22.17
N GLN A 289 -16.78 -17.68 -21.60
CA GLN A 289 -17.78 -16.66 -21.34
C GLN A 289 -18.31 -16.82 -19.92
N SER A 290 -18.34 -15.74 -19.14
CA SER A 290 -18.88 -15.77 -17.78
C SER A 290 -19.72 -14.55 -17.45
N LEU A 291 -20.72 -14.78 -16.60
CA LEU A 291 -21.57 -13.77 -15.99
C LEU A 291 -21.61 -14.01 -14.48
N GLN A 292 -21.13 -13.05 -13.71
CA GLN A 292 -21.18 -13.05 -12.26
C GLN A 292 -22.08 -11.91 -11.77
N LEU A 293 -23.00 -12.25 -10.87
CA LEU A 293 -23.91 -11.34 -10.20
C LEU A 293 -23.62 -11.40 -8.70
N GLY A 294 -23.35 -10.24 -8.08
CA GLY A 294 -23.04 -10.12 -6.67
C GLY A 294 -24.02 -9.19 -5.96
N TYR A 295 -24.46 -9.57 -4.77
CA TYR A 295 -25.22 -8.70 -3.87
C TYR A 295 -24.60 -8.71 -2.48
N LYS A 296 -24.21 -7.52 -2.00
CA LYS A 296 -23.56 -7.33 -0.70
C LYS A 296 -24.49 -6.62 0.27
N ILE A 297 -24.58 -7.16 1.47
CA ILE A 297 -25.41 -6.67 2.57
C ILE A 297 -24.49 -6.35 3.76
N PRO A 298 -24.09 -5.09 3.95
CA PRO A 298 -23.23 -4.72 5.06
C PRO A 298 -23.92 -4.99 6.41
N THR A 299 -23.15 -5.42 7.41
CA THR A 299 -23.63 -5.57 8.79
C THR A 299 -23.52 -4.25 9.56
N GLU A 300 -23.63 -4.29 10.88
CA GLU A 300 -23.42 -3.10 11.73
C GLU A 300 -21.99 -2.57 11.67
N LYS A 301 -20.98 -3.45 11.55
CA LYS A 301 -19.60 -3.07 11.23
C LYS A 301 -19.48 -2.95 9.71
N VAL A 302 -19.84 -1.79 9.19
CA VAL A 302 -20.12 -1.60 7.75
C VAL A 302 -18.88 -1.68 6.86
N THR A 303 -17.70 -1.36 7.40
CA THR A 303 -16.43 -1.39 6.67
C THR A 303 -15.87 -2.81 6.54
N THR A 304 -15.98 -3.61 7.59
CA THR A 304 -15.30 -4.92 7.69
C THR A 304 -16.20 -6.13 7.44
N ASP A 305 -17.50 -6.02 7.76
CA ASP A 305 -18.37 -7.19 7.90
C ASP A 305 -19.61 -7.09 7.00
N TYR A 306 -19.84 -8.12 6.18
CA TYR A 306 -21.01 -8.19 5.30
C TYR A 306 -21.43 -9.62 4.97
N PHE A 307 -22.68 -9.77 4.54
CA PHE A 307 -23.16 -10.97 3.86
C PHE A 307 -23.10 -10.79 2.35
N GLY A 308 -22.74 -11.84 1.64
CA GLY A 308 -22.68 -11.90 0.19
C GLY A 308 -23.62 -12.95 -0.37
N ILE A 309 -24.25 -12.65 -1.51
CA ILE A 309 -24.90 -13.63 -2.37
C ILE A 309 -24.29 -13.46 -3.75
N GLN A 310 -23.67 -14.51 -4.27
CA GLN A 310 -23.05 -14.50 -5.59
C GLN A 310 -23.62 -15.62 -6.44
N PHE A 311 -23.98 -15.28 -7.68
CA PHE A 311 -24.30 -16.25 -8.72
C PHE A 311 -23.30 -16.09 -9.86
N GLU A 312 -22.72 -17.18 -10.34
CA GLU A 312 -21.82 -17.18 -11.49
C GLU A 312 -22.25 -18.26 -12.48
N SER A 313 -22.36 -17.89 -13.75
CA SER A 313 -22.60 -18.82 -14.85
C SER A 313 -21.41 -18.73 -15.80
N LYS A 314 -20.77 -19.86 -16.08
CA LYS A 314 -19.54 -19.93 -16.85
C LYS A 314 -19.65 -21.00 -17.92
N ARG A 315 -19.27 -20.63 -19.15
CA ARG A 315 -19.12 -21.53 -20.29
C ARG A 315 -17.66 -21.56 -20.73
N ILE A 316 -17.13 -22.74 -20.92
CA ILE A 316 -15.79 -22.96 -21.46
C ILE A 316 -15.90 -23.89 -22.67
N ASP A 317 -15.26 -23.52 -23.77
CA ASP A 317 -15.05 -24.35 -24.95
C ASP A 317 -13.61 -24.14 -25.42
N HIS A 318 -12.70 -24.93 -24.81
CA HIS A 318 -11.26 -24.76 -24.98
C HIS A 318 -10.55 -26.10 -25.00
N ARG A 319 -9.73 -26.35 -26.02
CA ARG A 319 -8.94 -27.58 -26.17
C ARG A 319 -9.85 -28.83 -26.04
N ASP A 320 -9.63 -29.59 -24.97
CA ASP A 320 -10.31 -30.85 -24.66
C ASP A 320 -11.39 -30.67 -23.59
N THR A 321 -11.72 -29.43 -23.22
CA THR A 321 -12.72 -29.06 -22.22
C THR A 321 -13.90 -28.34 -22.88
N ASN A 322 -15.09 -28.89 -22.69
CA ASN A 322 -16.35 -28.21 -22.98
C ASN A 322 -17.22 -28.28 -21.74
N SER A 323 -17.49 -27.14 -21.08
CA SER A 323 -18.25 -27.12 -19.85
C SER A 323 -19.20 -25.95 -19.74
N PHE A 324 -20.28 -26.17 -19.00
CA PHE A 324 -21.21 -25.15 -18.57
C PHE A 324 -21.50 -25.34 -17.09
N SER A 325 -21.01 -24.41 -16.26
CA SER A 325 -21.17 -24.43 -14.81
C SER A 325 -22.02 -23.27 -14.31
N ASN A 326 -22.71 -23.52 -13.20
CA ASN A 326 -23.47 -22.52 -12.47
C ASN A 326 -23.18 -22.67 -10.97
N ASP A 327 -22.71 -21.59 -10.37
CA ASP A 327 -22.36 -21.50 -8.96
C ASP A 327 -23.32 -20.55 -8.25
N LEU A 328 -23.87 -20.99 -7.12
CA LEU A 328 -24.59 -20.12 -6.19
C LEU A 328 -23.89 -20.15 -4.83
N LYS A 329 -23.37 -19.00 -4.39
CA LYS A 329 -22.62 -18.84 -3.13
C LYS A 329 -23.39 -17.95 -2.16
N PHE A 330 -23.47 -18.40 -0.92
CA PHE A 330 -23.90 -17.59 0.23
C PHE A 330 -22.72 -17.42 1.17
N GLU A 331 -22.36 -16.18 1.48
CA GLU A 331 -21.07 -15.84 2.09
C GLU A 331 -21.26 -14.93 3.30
N ARG A 332 -20.41 -15.10 4.31
CA ARG A 332 -20.28 -14.17 5.44
C ARG A 332 -18.82 -13.81 5.56
N TYR A 333 -18.53 -12.52 5.40
CA TYR A 333 -17.21 -11.92 5.47
C TYR A 333 -17.03 -11.16 6.76
N TRP A 334 -15.96 -11.39 7.51
CA TRP A 334 -15.57 -10.59 8.68
C TRP A 334 -14.07 -10.38 8.70
N GLN A 335 -13.63 -9.31 9.34
CA GLN A 335 -12.21 -9.06 9.57
C GLN A 335 -11.82 -9.54 10.97
N LEU A 336 -10.70 -10.25 11.09
CA LEU A 336 -10.07 -10.58 12.37
C LEU A 336 -9.22 -9.39 12.84
N ASP A 337 -8.48 -9.49 13.95
CA ASP A 337 -7.63 -8.39 14.48
C ASP A 337 -6.41 -8.03 13.59
N SER A 338 -6.44 -8.41 12.31
CA SER A 338 -5.39 -8.22 11.30
C SER A 338 -6.02 -7.74 9.99
N ASP A 339 -5.22 -7.36 8.99
CA ASP A 339 -5.70 -7.00 7.64
C ASP A 339 -6.26 -8.20 6.85
N TRP A 340 -6.41 -9.35 7.51
CA TRP A 340 -7.00 -10.56 6.94
C TRP A 340 -8.52 -10.53 7.04
N GLN A 341 -9.15 -10.54 5.87
CA GLN A 341 -10.57 -10.79 5.70
C GLN A 341 -10.81 -12.31 5.66
N SER A 342 -11.68 -12.78 6.53
CA SER A 342 -12.10 -14.18 6.62
C SER A 342 -13.51 -14.33 6.07
N THR A 343 -13.75 -15.42 5.34
CA THR A 343 -15.04 -15.71 4.72
C THR A 343 -15.44 -17.13 5.01
N ILE A 344 -16.65 -17.36 5.51
CA ILE A 344 -17.30 -18.66 5.47
C ILE A 344 -18.36 -18.62 4.39
N TYR A 345 -18.51 -19.71 3.66
CA TYR A 345 -19.49 -19.79 2.60
C TYR A 345 -20.02 -21.19 2.38
N VAL A 346 -21.16 -21.26 1.71
CA VAL A 346 -21.69 -22.49 1.12
C VAL A 346 -21.90 -22.21 -0.36
N LYS A 347 -21.24 -23.00 -1.21
CA LYS A 347 -21.33 -22.95 -2.67
C LYS A 347 -22.13 -24.15 -3.16
N TYR A 348 -23.14 -23.92 -3.99
CA TYR A 348 -23.78 -24.96 -4.78
C TYR A 348 -23.29 -24.83 -6.22
N LEU A 349 -22.57 -25.85 -6.69
CA LEU A 349 -22.06 -25.97 -8.06
C LEU A 349 -22.92 -26.97 -8.81
N HIS A 350 -23.36 -26.60 -10.01
CA HIS A 350 -23.93 -27.53 -10.98
C HIS A 350 -23.21 -27.36 -12.32
N GLU A 351 -22.63 -28.44 -12.85
CA GLU A 351 -21.83 -28.44 -14.06
C GLU A 351 -22.22 -29.58 -14.99
N GLN A 352 -22.30 -29.27 -16.29
CA GLN A 352 -22.29 -30.27 -17.36
C GLN A 352 -20.98 -30.11 -18.11
N TYR A 353 -20.24 -31.20 -18.30
CA TYR A 353 -18.93 -31.12 -18.92
C TYR A 353 -18.58 -32.33 -19.78
N ARG A 354 -17.75 -32.08 -20.78
CA ARG A 354 -16.92 -33.07 -21.46
C ARG A 354 -15.47 -32.66 -21.27
N GLN A 355 -14.69 -33.50 -20.59
CA GLN A 355 -13.25 -33.33 -20.37
C GLN A 355 -12.52 -34.51 -20.97
N ALA A 356 -11.73 -34.27 -22.02
CA ALA A 356 -11.14 -35.32 -22.83
C ALA A 356 -12.23 -36.32 -23.27
N SER A 357 -12.00 -37.61 -23.01
CA SER A 357 -12.93 -38.71 -23.29
C SER A 357 -14.07 -38.87 -22.26
N GLU A 358 -14.07 -38.09 -21.16
CA GLU A 358 -15.07 -38.15 -20.09
C GLU A 358 -16.19 -37.15 -20.35
N GLU A 359 -17.45 -37.60 -20.35
CA GLU A 359 -18.63 -36.74 -20.42
C GLU A 359 -19.54 -37.05 -19.25
N ASP A 360 -19.81 -36.06 -18.40
CA ASP A 360 -20.62 -36.23 -17.19
C ASP A 360 -21.33 -34.94 -16.78
N GLN A 361 -22.21 -35.06 -15.79
CA GLN A 361 -22.81 -33.94 -15.06
C GLN A 361 -22.50 -34.10 -13.58
N SER A 362 -22.26 -32.99 -12.90
CA SER A 362 -21.99 -33.00 -11.46
C SER A 362 -22.74 -31.90 -10.74
N GLN A 363 -23.23 -32.23 -9.56
CA GLN A 363 -23.72 -31.27 -8.57
C GLN A 363 -22.97 -31.45 -7.25
N LEU A 364 -22.42 -30.36 -6.73
CA LEU A 364 -21.69 -30.36 -5.45
C LEU A 364 -22.21 -29.23 -4.55
N LEU A 365 -22.54 -29.58 -3.31
CA LEU A 365 -22.64 -28.63 -2.21
C LEU A 365 -21.30 -28.57 -1.47
N LEU A 366 -20.71 -27.39 -1.43
CA LEU A 366 -19.35 -27.10 -1.01
C LEU A 366 -19.36 -26.04 0.10
N PRO A 367 -19.57 -26.41 1.37
CA PRO A 367 -19.13 -25.57 2.48
C PRO A 367 -17.63 -25.28 2.36
N GLY A 368 -17.26 -24.02 2.58
CA GLY A 368 -15.88 -23.58 2.49
C GLY A 368 -15.54 -22.43 3.44
N ILE A 369 -14.25 -22.23 3.63
CA ILE A 369 -13.67 -21.09 4.33
C ILE A 369 -12.54 -20.52 3.47
N SER A 370 -12.45 -19.19 3.41
CA SER A 370 -11.34 -18.50 2.77
C SER A 370 -10.76 -17.39 3.64
N PHE A 371 -9.46 -17.14 3.46
CA PHE A 371 -8.73 -16.07 4.09
C PHE A 371 -8.07 -15.24 2.98
N SER A 372 -8.31 -13.94 2.97
CA SER A 372 -7.74 -13.04 1.99
C SER A 372 -7.12 -11.80 2.63
N GLN A 373 -5.96 -11.38 2.13
CA GLN A 373 -5.31 -10.13 2.49
C GLN A 373 -4.89 -9.44 1.19
N VAL A 374 -5.25 -8.17 1.04
CA VAL A 374 -4.89 -7.36 -0.14
C VAL A 374 -4.36 -6.03 0.35
N ASP A 375 -3.11 -5.73 0.02
CA ASP A 375 -2.48 -4.44 0.29
C ASP A 375 -2.10 -3.76 -1.03
N ARG A 376 -2.50 -2.49 -1.17
CA ARG A 376 -2.36 -1.69 -2.40
C ARG A 376 -1.53 -0.44 -2.12
N LYS A 377 -0.79 0.03 -3.13
CA LYS A 377 -0.08 1.31 -3.03
C LYS A 377 -1.03 2.48 -3.21
N ASN A 378 -0.89 3.50 -2.37
CA ASN A 378 -1.83 4.62 -2.16
C ASN A 378 -2.30 5.41 -3.40
N ASP A 379 -1.69 5.26 -4.58
CA ASP A 379 -2.03 6.06 -5.77
C ASP A 379 -2.00 5.30 -7.10
N GLN A 380 -1.88 3.97 -7.09
CA GLN A 380 -1.73 3.16 -8.32
C GLN A 380 -2.56 1.88 -8.26
N LEU A 381 -2.87 1.31 -9.42
CA LEU A 381 -3.38 -0.07 -9.57
C LEU A 381 -2.35 -1.15 -9.12
N GLU A 382 -1.29 -0.75 -8.42
CA GLU A 382 -0.19 -1.61 -7.99
C GLU A 382 -0.46 -2.22 -6.60
N LEU A 383 -0.15 -3.51 -6.48
CA LEU A 383 -0.28 -4.29 -5.26
C LEU A 383 1.07 -4.38 -4.54
N ASN A 384 1.08 -4.22 -3.22
CA ASN A 384 2.21 -4.63 -2.37
C ASN A 384 2.18 -6.15 -2.19
N HIS A 385 1.04 -6.68 -1.75
CA HIS A 385 0.82 -8.12 -1.72
C HIS A 385 -0.66 -8.46 -1.78
N ARG A 386 -0.95 -9.65 -2.30
CA ARG A 386 -2.26 -10.29 -2.29
C ARG A 386 -2.08 -11.75 -1.92
N HIS A 387 -2.82 -12.20 -0.92
CA HIS A 387 -2.89 -13.59 -0.53
C HIS A 387 -4.35 -14.02 -0.47
N ILE A 388 -4.69 -15.16 -1.05
CA ILE A 388 -6.02 -15.77 -0.97
C ILE A 388 -5.81 -17.26 -0.74
N TYR A 389 -6.34 -17.79 0.35
CA TYR A 389 -6.29 -19.21 0.68
C TYR A 389 -7.69 -19.72 0.94
N SER A 390 -8.07 -20.86 0.40
CA SER A 390 -9.40 -21.44 0.59
C SER A 390 -9.34 -22.95 0.83
N VAL A 391 -10.36 -23.41 1.56
CA VAL A 391 -10.64 -24.82 1.83
C VAL A 391 -12.10 -25.06 1.53
N GLU A 392 -12.40 -26.04 0.68
CA GLU A 392 -13.76 -26.46 0.34
C GLU A 392 -13.91 -27.96 0.54
N TYR A 393 -15.09 -28.39 0.99
CA TYR A 393 -15.38 -29.80 1.21
C TYR A 393 -16.74 -30.18 0.64
N SER A 394 -16.83 -31.33 -0.02
CA SER A 394 -18.09 -31.95 -0.45
C SER A 394 -18.16 -33.39 0.03
N ASP A 395 -19.39 -33.85 0.27
CA ASP A 395 -19.67 -35.24 0.63
C ASP A 395 -21.08 -35.64 0.16
N PRO A 396 -21.31 -36.91 -0.22
CA PRO A 396 -22.65 -37.40 -0.56
C PRO A 396 -23.72 -37.22 0.52
N SER A 397 -23.33 -37.17 1.80
CA SER A 397 -24.25 -36.83 2.89
C SER A 397 -24.72 -35.37 2.89
N LEU A 398 -24.04 -34.50 2.12
CA LEU A 398 -24.33 -33.08 1.94
C LEU A 398 -25.00 -32.79 0.58
N PHE A 399 -25.64 -33.77 -0.06
CA PHE A 399 -26.28 -33.61 -1.38
C PHE A 399 -25.30 -33.41 -2.55
N SER A 400 -24.03 -33.81 -2.37
CA SER A 400 -23.01 -33.78 -3.44
C SER A 400 -22.91 -35.13 -4.16
N ASP A 401 -22.59 -35.15 -5.45
CA ASP A 401 -22.42 -36.42 -6.18
C ASP A 401 -21.12 -37.14 -5.79
N SER A 402 -20.09 -36.40 -5.38
CA SER A 402 -18.78 -36.93 -5.02
C SER A 402 -18.26 -36.39 -3.68
N ARG A 403 -17.20 -37.03 -3.18
CA ARG A 403 -16.45 -36.57 -1.99
C ARG A 403 -15.13 -35.96 -2.43
N LEU A 404 -14.97 -34.67 -2.17
CA LEU A 404 -13.78 -33.90 -2.51
C LEU A 404 -13.41 -32.97 -1.35
N LEU A 405 -12.13 -32.95 -0.97
CA LEU A 405 -11.53 -31.87 -0.18
C LEU A 405 -10.60 -31.08 -1.11
N ARG A 406 -10.91 -29.79 -1.30
CA ARG A 406 -10.15 -28.88 -2.16
C ARG A 406 -9.43 -27.85 -1.30
N LEU A 407 -8.15 -27.64 -1.58
CA LEU A 407 -7.32 -26.59 -1.00
C LEU A 407 -6.76 -25.74 -2.15
N GLU A 408 -6.86 -24.43 -2.03
CA GLU A 408 -6.33 -23.50 -3.03
C GLU A 408 -5.59 -22.35 -2.36
N GLY A 409 -4.51 -21.90 -3.00
CA GLY A 409 -3.72 -20.77 -2.54
C GLY A 409 -3.19 -19.95 -3.70
N ASN A 410 -3.46 -18.64 -3.68
CA ASN A 410 -2.89 -17.65 -4.59
C ASN A 410 -2.11 -16.62 -3.78
N SER A 411 -0.87 -16.36 -4.18
CA SER A 411 -0.04 -15.32 -3.59
C SER A 411 0.63 -14.49 -4.66
N VAL A 412 0.54 -13.17 -4.55
CA VAL A 412 1.26 -12.18 -5.34
C VAL A 412 1.95 -11.24 -4.38
N LEU A 413 3.25 -11.06 -4.52
CA LEU A 413 4.07 -10.17 -3.69
C LEU A 413 4.86 -9.26 -4.60
N SER A 414 4.96 -7.99 -4.24
CA SER A 414 5.73 -6.97 -4.95
C SER A 414 6.60 -6.22 -3.97
N TRP A 415 7.89 -6.11 -4.28
CA TRP A 415 8.86 -5.36 -3.48
C TRP A 415 9.49 -4.26 -4.32
N ASP A 416 9.53 -3.05 -3.78
CA ASP A 416 10.32 -1.94 -4.34
C ASP A 416 11.75 -2.05 -3.82
N ILE A 417 12.68 -2.45 -4.68
CA ILE A 417 14.12 -2.52 -4.34
C ILE A 417 14.69 -1.10 -4.31
N SER A 418 14.22 -0.24 -5.21
CA SER A 418 14.52 1.20 -5.26
C SER A 418 13.37 1.93 -5.97
N GLU A 419 13.45 3.25 -6.08
CA GLU A 419 12.46 4.04 -6.83
C GLU A 419 12.30 3.61 -8.30
N SER A 420 13.32 2.94 -8.88
CA SER A 420 13.37 2.52 -10.27
C SER A 420 13.47 0.99 -10.46
N GLN A 421 13.33 0.20 -9.40
CA GLN A 421 13.51 -1.25 -9.46
C GLN A 421 12.46 -1.98 -8.61
N LYS A 422 11.79 -2.97 -9.20
CA LYS A 422 10.75 -3.77 -8.56
C LYS A 422 11.01 -5.25 -8.75
N LEU A 423 10.55 -6.04 -7.80
CA LEU A 423 10.53 -7.49 -7.87
C LEU A 423 9.12 -7.98 -7.59
N HIS A 424 8.60 -8.84 -8.44
CA HIS A 424 7.31 -9.48 -8.27
C HIS A 424 7.48 -10.98 -8.15
N PHE A 425 6.80 -11.57 -7.19
CA PHE A 425 6.68 -13.02 -7.04
C PHE A 425 5.21 -13.41 -7.11
N ARG A 426 4.90 -14.46 -7.84
CA ARG A 426 3.57 -15.08 -7.85
C ARG A 426 3.65 -16.56 -7.57
N SER A 427 2.64 -17.10 -6.90
CA SER A 427 2.49 -18.53 -6.62
C SER A 427 1.02 -18.92 -6.67
N ASN A 428 0.73 -20.06 -7.33
CA ASN A 428 -0.57 -20.70 -7.33
C ASN A 428 -0.39 -22.15 -6.86
N VAL A 429 -1.17 -22.55 -5.87
CA VAL A 429 -1.17 -23.90 -5.29
C VAL A 429 -2.58 -24.45 -5.33
N GLY A 430 -2.72 -25.67 -5.82
CA GLY A 430 -4.00 -26.35 -5.95
C GLY A 430 -3.89 -27.81 -5.51
N ILE A 431 -4.82 -28.26 -4.65
CA ILE A 431 -4.85 -29.63 -4.15
C ILE A 431 -6.29 -30.13 -4.10
N ASN A 432 -6.61 -31.17 -4.86
CA ASN A 432 -7.88 -31.89 -4.82
C ASN A 432 -7.65 -33.30 -4.24
N ILE A 433 -8.13 -33.53 -3.03
CA ILE A 433 -8.12 -34.85 -2.38
C ILE A 433 -9.48 -35.51 -2.65
N ALA A 434 -9.49 -36.43 -3.60
CA ALA A 434 -10.64 -37.24 -4.02
C ALA A 434 -10.19 -38.69 -4.30
N LYS A 435 -11.13 -39.64 -4.44
CA LYS A 435 -10.77 -41.05 -4.70
C LYS A 435 -10.19 -41.23 -6.09
N SER A 436 -10.73 -40.53 -7.08
CA SER A 436 -10.28 -40.49 -8.47
C SER A 436 -10.43 -39.09 -9.04
N LEU A 437 -9.78 -38.82 -10.18
CA LEU A 437 -9.96 -37.56 -10.90
C LEU A 437 -11.40 -37.39 -11.43
N SER A 438 -12.08 -38.49 -11.77
CA SER A 438 -13.48 -38.50 -12.20
C SER A 438 -14.46 -38.02 -11.12
N ASP A 439 -14.08 -38.06 -9.83
CA ASP A 439 -14.87 -37.47 -8.74
C ASP A 439 -14.76 -35.94 -8.70
N VAL A 440 -13.89 -35.34 -9.52
CA VAL A 440 -13.65 -33.90 -9.61
C VAL A 440 -14.23 -33.38 -10.92
N PRO A 441 -15.26 -32.51 -10.89
CA PRO A 441 -15.82 -31.88 -12.09
C PRO A 441 -14.77 -31.05 -12.83
N SER A 442 -14.93 -30.87 -14.16
CA SER A 442 -13.91 -30.23 -14.99
C SER A 442 -13.50 -28.83 -14.49
N SER A 443 -14.47 -28.03 -14.05
CA SER A 443 -14.25 -26.68 -13.51
C SER A 443 -13.41 -26.63 -12.22
N LEU A 444 -13.29 -27.75 -11.50
CA LEU A 444 -12.49 -27.86 -10.28
C LEU A 444 -11.14 -28.57 -10.52
N ARG A 445 -10.90 -29.12 -11.71
CA ARG A 445 -9.59 -29.70 -12.07
C ARG A 445 -8.59 -28.58 -12.33
N PHE A 446 -7.31 -28.88 -12.11
CA PHE A 446 -6.24 -27.91 -12.34
C PHE A 446 -5.57 -28.10 -13.68
N PHE A 447 -5.21 -26.98 -14.30
CA PHE A 447 -4.42 -26.89 -15.51
C PHE A 447 -3.37 -25.78 -15.34
N ALA A 448 -2.17 -25.98 -15.88
CA ALA A 448 -1.12 -24.98 -15.92
C ALA A 448 -0.92 -24.38 -17.33
N GLY A 449 -0.29 -23.21 -17.39
CA GLY A 449 -0.05 -22.48 -18.65
C GLY A 449 -0.91 -21.23 -18.82
N GLY A 450 -0.35 -20.20 -19.46
CA GLY A 450 -0.99 -18.89 -19.69
C GLY A 450 -0.33 -17.72 -18.92
N ASP A 451 -0.78 -16.49 -19.17
CA ASP A 451 -0.18 -15.24 -18.67
C ASP A 451 -0.18 -15.09 -17.14
N GLY A 452 -1.23 -15.56 -16.46
CA GLY A 452 -1.33 -15.56 -15.00
C GLY A 452 -0.72 -16.79 -14.29
N ASN A 453 -0.33 -17.83 -15.03
CA ASN A 453 -0.06 -19.16 -14.47
C ASN A 453 1.37 -19.67 -14.77
N LEU A 454 1.70 -19.92 -16.04
CA LEU A 454 3.04 -20.30 -16.50
C LEU A 454 3.25 -19.74 -17.92
N ARG A 455 3.97 -18.62 -18.03
CA ARG A 455 4.16 -17.92 -19.31
C ARG A 455 5.07 -18.71 -20.24
N GLY A 456 4.81 -18.61 -21.55
CA GLY A 456 5.52 -19.37 -22.59
C GLY A 456 4.83 -20.68 -22.97
N TYR A 457 3.78 -21.06 -22.24
CA TYR A 457 2.87 -22.16 -22.58
C TYR A 457 1.48 -21.57 -22.84
N GLY A 458 0.69 -22.24 -23.68
CA GLY A 458 -0.68 -21.80 -23.95
C GLY A 458 -1.56 -21.90 -22.72
N TYR A 459 -2.62 -21.08 -22.66
CA TYR A 459 -3.65 -21.14 -21.63
C TYR A 459 -4.14 -22.59 -21.42
N GLU A 460 -4.05 -23.04 -20.16
CA GLU A 460 -4.48 -24.36 -19.68
C GLU A 460 -4.00 -25.53 -20.55
N SER A 461 -2.73 -25.47 -20.98
CA SER A 461 -2.14 -26.45 -21.91
C SER A 461 -1.37 -27.59 -21.22
N ILE A 462 -1.16 -27.51 -19.91
CA ILE A 462 -0.36 -28.46 -19.14
C ILE A 462 -1.28 -29.17 -18.13
N SER A 463 -1.40 -30.48 -18.31
CA SER A 463 -1.99 -31.44 -17.36
C SER A 463 -1.59 -32.85 -17.80
N PRO A 464 -1.91 -33.90 -17.01
CA PRO A 464 -1.93 -35.26 -17.49
C PRO A 464 -2.86 -35.41 -18.72
N LYS A 465 -2.64 -36.49 -19.46
CA LYS A 465 -3.36 -36.83 -20.68
C LYS A 465 -3.91 -38.25 -20.60
N ASP A 466 -5.02 -38.49 -21.28
CA ASP A 466 -5.58 -39.83 -21.44
C ASP A 466 -4.88 -40.61 -22.56
N ASP A 467 -5.35 -41.83 -22.82
CA ASP A 467 -4.81 -42.72 -23.87
C ASP A 467 -4.96 -42.14 -25.29
N ASN A 468 -5.87 -41.18 -25.49
CA ASN A 468 -6.07 -40.48 -26.76
C ASN A 468 -5.17 -39.24 -26.89
N GLY A 469 -4.42 -38.90 -25.85
CA GLY A 469 -3.54 -37.73 -25.80
C GLY A 469 -4.28 -36.42 -25.48
N GLU A 470 -5.54 -36.51 -25.04
CA GLU A 470 -6.37 -35.37 -24.64
C GLU A 470 -6.11 -35.02 -23.17
N LEU A 471 -6.15 -33.72 -22.83
CA LEU A 471 -5.87 -33.22 -21.50
C LEU A 471 -6.99 -33.59 -20.51
N THR A 472 -6.67 -34.28 -19.42
CA THR A 472 -7.67 -34.71 -18.43
C THR A 472 -7.92 -33.70 -17.32
N GLY A 473 -7.03 -32.71 -17.17
CA GLY A 473 -6.87 -31.93 -15.95
C GLY A 473 -6.14 -32.72 -14.86
N ALA A 474 -5.84 -32.07 -13.75
CA ALA A 474 -5.06 -32.64 -12.66
C ALA A 474 -5.70 -32.43 -11.27
N ARG A 475 -5.33 -33.29 -10.32
CA ARG A 475 -5.66 -33.12 -8.89
C ARG A 475 -4.76 -32.12 -8.19
N TYR A 476 -3.52 -31.96 -8.63
CA TYR A 476 -2.55 -31.07 -7.99
C TYR A 476 -2.00 -30.06 -8.99
N MET A 477 -1.67 -28.88 -8.49
CA MET A 477 -0.98 -27.85 -9.27
C MET A 477 -0.08 -27.03 -8.38
N LEU A 478 1.10 -26.72 -8.88
CA LEU A 478 1.98 -25.71 -8.32
C LEU A 478 2.58 -24.89 -9.44
N THR A 479 2.37 -23.59 -9.44
CA THR A 479 3.11 -22.66 -10.30
C THR A 479 3.71 -21.54 -9.46
N ALA A 480 4.92 -21.14 -9.82
CA ALA A 480 5.64 -20.05 -9.20
C ALA A 480 6.34 -19.22 -10.28
N GLY A 481 6.35 -17.91 -10.13
CA GLY A 481 7.01 -17.02 -11.07
C GLY A 481 7.68 -15.85 -10.36
N LEU A 482 8.83 -15.45 -10.87
CA LEU A 482 9.58 -14.28 -10.41
C LEU A 482 9.78 -13.34 -11.59
N GLU A 483 9.50 -12.05 -11.40
CA GLU A 483 9.69 -11.01 -12.40
C GLU A 483 10.42 -9.82 -11.81
N TYR A 484 11.56 -9.47 -12.38
CA TYR A 484 12.30 -8.26 -12.05
C TYR A 484 11.94 -7.18 -13.05
N GLN A 485 11.61 -5.98 -12.58
CA GLN A 485 11.29 -4.82 -13.41
C GLN A 485 12.21 -3.66 -13.11
N HIS A 486 12.64 -2.96 -14.15
CA HIS A 486 13.46 -1.76 -14.07
C HIS A 486 12.85 -0.62 -14.89
N GLN A 487 12.74 0.56 -14.27
CA GLN A 487 12.27 1.77 -14.92
C GLN A 487 13.35 2.29 -15.86
N VAL A 488 13.09 2.23 -17.17
CA VAL A 488 14.06 2.67 -18.18
C VAL A 488 13.84 4.12 -18.60
N TYR A 489 12.59 4.60 -18.57
CA TYR A 489 12.27 5.98 -18.91
C TYR A 489 10.88 6.39 -18.41
N ARG A 490 10.80 7.34 -17.47
CA ARG A 490 9.53 7.88 -16.95
C ARG A 490 8.54 6.73 -16.61
N SER A 491 7.39 6.64 -17.26
CA SER A 491 6.39 5.59 -17.05
C SER A 491 6.70 4.25 -17.73
N ILE A 492 7.84 4.10 -18.42
CA ILE A 492 8.22 2.89 -19.15
C ILE A 492 9.17 2.04 -18.31
N TRP A 493 8.78 0.79 -18.13
CA TRP A 493 9.51 -0.23 -17.41
C TRP A 493 9.80 -1.42 -18.33
N MET A 494 10.96 -2.03 -18.14
CA MET A 494 11.31 -3.30 -18.76
C MET A 494 11.38 -4.36 -17.67
N GLY A 495 10.78 -5.52 -17.94
CA GLY A 495 10.80 -6.67 -17.05
C GLY A 495 11.53 -7.85 -17.66
N ALA A 496 12.06 -8.73 -16.81
CA ALA A 496 12.50 -10.06 -17.15
C ALA A 496 11.92 -11.04 -16.14
N PHE A 497 11.42 -12.18 -16.61
CA PHE A 497 10.75 -13.15 -15.73
C PHE A 497 11.20 -14.57 -15.94
N PHE A 498 11.00 -15.38 -14.90
CA PHE A 498 11.16 -16.82 -14.93
C PHE A 498 10.01 -17.45 -14.16
N ASP A 499 9.28 -18.34 -14.83
CA ASP A 499 8.16 -19.07 -14.29
C ASP A 499 8.47 -20.58 -14.29
N VAL A 500 8.02 -21.30 -13.28
CA VAL A 500 8.12 -22.75 -13.17
C VAL A 500 6.81 -23.31 -12.62
N GLY A 501 6.33 -24.42 -13.16
CA GLY A 501 5.13 -25.04 -12.65
C GLY A 501 4.71 -26.28 -13.38
N ASP A 502 3.72 -26.96 -12.81
CA ASP A 502 3.09 -28.12 -13.40
C ASP A 502 1.68 -28.33 -12.80
N ALA A 503 0.86 -29.09 -13.53
CA ALA A 503 -0.39 -29.67 -13.05
C ALA A 503 -0.30 -31.19 -13.22
N PHE A 504 -0.42 -31.94 -12.12
CA PHE A 504 -0.07 -33.35 -12.04
C PHE A 504 -0.99 -34.16 -11.11
N ASP A 505 -1.04 -35.47 -11.32
CA ASP A 505 -1.79 -36.42 -10.49
C ASP A 505 -0.91 -37.28 -9.58
N ASP A 506 0.33 -37.55 -10.00
CA ASP A 506 1.31 -38.37 -9.28
C ASP A 506 2.65 -37.62 -9.16
N GLU A 507 3.58 -37.82 -10.11
CA GLU A 507 4.87 -37.13 -10.16
C GLU A 507 4.78 -35.86 -11.02
N ALA A 508 5.33 -34.76 -10.51
CA ALA A 508 5.37 -33.48 -11.22
C ALA A 508 6.45 -33.47 -12.31
N ASP A 509 6.08 -33.05 -13.52
CA ASP A 509 6.95 -32.80 -14.66
C ASP A 509 7.12 -31.28 -14.84
N TRP A 510 8.02 -30.69 -14.05
CA TRP A 510 8.22 -29.25 -13.98
C TRP A 510 8.50 -28.61 -15.34
N LYS A 511 7.60 -27.74 -15.78
CA LYS A 511 7.76 -26.91 -16.97
C LYS A 511 8.28 -25.53 -16.60
N ARG A 512 9.20 -25.00 -17.41
CA ARG A 512 9.82 -23.69 -17.18
C ARG A 512 9.55 -22.75 -18.34
N GLY A 513 9.27 -21.50 -18.00
CA GLY A 513 9.03 -20.41 -18.93
C GLY A 513 9.88 -19.19 -18.57
N THR A 514 10.34 -18.43 -19.55
CA THR A 514 11.06 -17.19 -19.30
C THR A 514 10.74 -16.16 -20.37
N GLY A 515 11.02 -14.89 -20.12
CA GLY A 515 10.75 -13.87 -21.12
C GLY A 515 11.06 -12.46 -20.66
N LEU A 516 10.65 -11.53 -21.51
CA LEU A 516 10.79 -10.10 -21.28
C LEU A 516 9.41 -9.43 -21.32
N SER A 517 9.28 -8.40 -20.51
CA SER A 517 8.06 -7.61 -20.39
C SER A 517 8.35 -6.16 -20.76
N LEU A 518 7.46 -5.53 -21.51
CA LEU A 518 7.43 -4.08 -21.69
C LEU A 518 6.18 -3.54 -21.01
N ILE A 519 6.36 -2.66 -20.05
CA ILE A 519 5.28 -2.14 -19.22
C ILE A 519 5.25 -0.63 -19.36
N TRP A 520 4.09 -0.11 -19.74
CA TRP A 520 3.81 1.31 -19.70
C TRP A 520 2.81 1.59 -18.58
N ASN A 521 3.32 2.07 -17.45
CA ASN A 521 2.52 2.41 -16.29
C ASN A 521 1.97 3.83 -16.43
N SER A 522 0.90 3.98 -17.23
CA SER A 522 0.20 5.25 -17.36
C SER A 522 -0.79 5.46 -16.22
N GLN A 523 -1.02 6.71 -15.80
CA GLN A 523 -1.95 7.04 -14.71
C GLN A 523 -3.41 6.65 -14.99
N LEU A 524 -3.79 6.49 -16.27
CA LEU A 524 -5.17 6.21 -16.68
C LEU A 524 -5.38 4.74 -17.02
N VAL A 525 -4.43 4.14 -17.73
CA VAL A 525 -4.54 2.77 -18.26
C VAL A 525 -3.15 2.12 -18.31
N PRO A 526 -2.82 1.18 -17.41
CA PRO A 526 -1.56 0.45 -17.51
C PRO A 526 -1.60 -0.50 -18.72
N VAL A 527 -0.46 -0.63 -19.39
CA VAL A 527 -0.26 -1.54 -20.52
C VAL A 527 0.90 -2.47 -20.20
N LYS A 528 0.72 -3.77 -20.42
CA LYS A 528 1.82 -4.75 -20.33
C LYS A 528 1.82 -5.66 -21.56
N LEU A 529 3.01 -5.81 -22.14
CA LEU A 529 3.30 -6.68 -23.26
C LEU A 529 4.40 -7.66 -22.85
N ASP A 530 4.06 -8.95 -22.80
CA ASP A 530 4.99 -10.02 -22.44
C ASP A 530 5.37 -10.84 -23.67
N PHE A 531 6.67 -11.06 -23.84
CA PHE A 531 7.24 -11.97 -24.82
C PHE A 531 7.82 -13.16 -24.07
N ALA A 532 7.13 -14.28 -24.13
CA ALA A 532 7.43 -15.46 -23.32
C ALA A 532 7.94 -16.62 -24.19
N TYR A 533 8.85 -17.40 -23.62
CA TYR A 533 9.48 -18.56 -24.22
C TYR A 533 9.40 -19.77 -23.26
N GLY A 534 8.72 -20.83 -23.65
CA GLY A 534 8.67 -22.10 -22.92
C GLY A 534 9.95 -22.91 -23.17
N LEU A 535 10.76 -23.13 -22.12
CA LEU A 535 12.05 -23.83 -22.22
C LEU A 535 11.90 -25.33 -22.44
N ASP A 536 10.77 -25.89 -22.02
CA ASP A 536 10.43 -27.30 -22.09
C ASP A 536 9.21 -27.53 -23.02
N ALA A 537 8.84 -26.51 -23.80
CA ALA A 537 7.74 -26.58 -24.76
C ALA A 537 8.15 -27.35 -26.03
N PRO A 538 7.20 -28.02 -26.72
CA PRO A 538 7.49 -28.68 -28.00
C PRO A 538 7.99 -27.71 -29.06
N ALA A 539 8.79 -28.23 -29.99
CA ALA A 539 9.33 -27.43 -31.09
C ALA A 539 8.22 -26.76 -31.92
N GLY A 540 8.28 -25.43 -32.04
CA GLY A 540 7.31 -24.60 -32.75
C GLY A 540 6.19 -24.00 -31.89
N ASP A 541 6.10 -24.36 -30.61
CA ASP A 541 5.09 -23.86 -29.67
C ASP A 541 5.69 -23.06 -28.49
N GLU A 542 6.98 -22.77 -28.55
CA GLU A 542 7.73 -22.18 -27.44
C GLU A 542 7.42 -20.71 -27.22
N PHE A 543 7.06 -19.96 -28.27
CA PHE A 543 6.95 -18.51 -28.20
C PHE A 543 5.50 -18.03 -28.06
N ARG A 544 5.23 -17.19 -27.06
CA ARG A 544 3.92 -16.59 -26.77
C ARG A 544 4.02 -15.09 -26.60
N ILE A 545 2.97 -14.38 -27.02
CA ILE A 545 2.82 -12.94 -26.80
C ILE A 545 1.52 -12.71 -26.03
N HIS A 546 1.63 -11.98 -24.91
CA HIS A 546 0.47 -11.59 -24.10
C HIS A 546 0.38 -10.06 -24.04
N PHE A 547 -0.79 -9.53 -24.36
CA PHE A 547 -1.09 -8.10 -24.29
C PHE A 547 -2.26 -7.86 -23.33
N SER A 548 -2.06 -6.94 -22.39
CA SER A 548 -3.09 -6.52 -21.43
C SER A 548 -3.20 -5.00 -21.38
N LEU A 549 -4.44 -4.51 -21.28
CA LEU A 549 -4.80 -3.10 -21.22
C LEU A 549 -5.85 -2.88 -20.11
N GLY A 550 -5.57 -1.99 -19.18
CA GLY A 550 -6.49 -1.62 -18.09
C GLY A 550 -6.23 -2.39 -16.79
N THR A 551 -7.21 -2.39 -15.90
CA THR A 551 -7.14 -3.17 -14.65
C THR A 551 -6.82 -4.61 -15.00
N GLN A 552 -5.71 -5.12 -14.44
CA GLN A 552 -5.21 -6.47 -14.71
C GLN A 552 -6.32 -7.51 -14.49
N PHE A 553 -6.36 -8.51 -15.38
CA PHE A 553 -7.17 -9.72 -15.24
C PHE A 553 -6.66 -10.58 -14.08
#